data_AF-A0A8V0ZBN7-F1
#
_entry.id   AF-A0A8V0ZBN7-F1
#
_cell.length_a   1.000
_cell.length_b   1.000
_cell.length_c   1.000
_cell.angle_alpha   90.00
_cell.angle_beta   90.00
_cell.angle_gamma   90.00
#
_symmetry.space_group_name_H-M   'P 1'
#
loop_
_entity.id
_entity.type
_entity.pdbx_description
1 polymer ?
#
loop_
_entity_poly.entity_id
_entity_poly.type
_entity_poly.pdbx_seq_one_letter_code
_entity_poly.pdbx_strand_id
1 'polypeptide(L)'
;MEDPQHGLNEEEKISSSSLRQRLLGTLLQPPRDSPTLPPHPYIIGLTGGSGSGKTSIAHRLEQMGAFLIDADALGHAAYLPGSPAHGRVVAAFGAEILNKDGTINRKVLGAKVFGDQERLKSLTDIVWPEIARMVRERIAEAGAEGKAVVVLDAAVLLEAGWQEMVHEVWAAIIPEEEAVKRIVRRDGLSEEAARSRLRSQMSDSQRVRQAQVVLCTLWEPEVTRRQVDAAYGDSGPEPALFMDGARKGSVVSRANSIGSTSASSVPNTDDEDSDYPQEHYKESYKDQRRRAHTQAEQKRRNAIKKGYDDLQAIVPTCQQQDFSISSQKLSKAIILQKTIDYIQFLHKEKKKQEEEVSTLRKDVMALKIMKVNYEQIVKAHQDNPSEGKDQVSDQVKFNVFQGIMDSLFESFNASISVTSFQELSACVFSWIEEHCKPHTLRDIVMGVLHQVKSQLY
;
A
#
# COMPACT_ATOMS: atom_id res chain seq x y z
N MET A 1 -32.57 -10.13 11.46
CA MET A 1 -33.15 -9.07 10.62
C MET A 1 -32.53 -9.24 9.25
N GLU A 2 -33.30 -9.67 8.27
CA GLU A 2 -32.83 -9.81 6.89
C GLU A 2 -32.59 -8.43 6.30
N ASP A 3 -31.48 -8.29 5.60
CA ASP A 3 -31.06 -7.06 4.96
C ASP A 3 -31.80 -6.90 3.62
N PRO A 4 -32.58 -5.83 3.41
CA PRO A 4 -33.31 -5.62 2.17
C PRO A 4 -32.42 -5.37 0.93
N GLN A 5 -31.09 -5.22 1.09
CA GLN A 5 -30.13 -5.03 -0.02
C GLN A 5 -29.21 -6.23 -0.27
N HIS A 6 -29.58 -7.42 0.20
CA HIS A 6 -28.75 -8.62 0.11
C HIS A 6 -28.48 -9.06 -1.35
N GLY A 7 -27.21 -9.03 -1.77
CA GLY A 7 -26.78 -9.41 -3.11
C GLY A 7 -26.57 -10.92 -3.30
N LEU A 8 -26.65 -11.41 -4.54
CA LEU A 8 -26.55 -12.85 -4.89
C LEU A 8 -25.27 -13.58 -4.41
N ASN A 9 -24.20 -12.85 -4.06
CA ASN A 9 -22.91 -13.41 -3.64
C ASN A 9 -22.59 -13.16 -2.15
N GLU A 10 -23.51 -12.62 -1.37
CA GLU A 10 -23.26 -12.25 0.03
C GLU A 10 -23.61 -13.37 1.01
N GLU A 11 -22.87 -13.46 2.12
CA GLU A 11 -23.17 -14.38 3.22
C GLU A 11 -24.41 -13.91 4.01
N GLU A 12 -25.29 -14.83 4.44
CA GLU A 12 -26.56 -14.56 5.17
C GLU A 12 -26.38 -13.77 6.48
N LYS A 13 -25.14 -13.64 6.98
CA LYS A 13 -24.80 -12.79 8.13
C LYS A 13 -23.95 -11.62 7.64
N ILE A 14 -24.42 -10.40 7.92
CA ILE A 14 -23.68 -9.16 7.63
C ILE A 14 -22.35 -9.18 8.41
N SER A 15 -21.29 -9.58 7.72
CA SER A 15 -19.92 -9.58 8.23
C SER A 15 -19.21 -8.29 7.82
N SER A 16 -18.15 -7.93 8.53
CA SER A 16 -17.24 -6.85 8.12
C SER A 16 -16.68 -7.05 6.70
N SER A 17 -16.57 -8.29 6.23
CA SER A 17 -16.20 -8.62 4.86
C SER A 17 -17.29 -8.23 3.86
N SER A 18 -18.56 -8.57 4.11
CA SER A 18 -19.69 -8.20 3.26
C SER A 18 -19.87 -6.69 3.19
N LEU A 19 -19.70 -5.97 4.31
CA LEU A 19 -19.75 -4.51 4.31
C LEU A 19 -18.63 -3.90 3.45
N ARG A 20 -17.40 -4.41 3.57
CA ARG A 20 -16.27 -3.95 2.73
C ARG A 20 -16.50 -4.22 1.25
N GLN A 21 -17.17 -5.32 0.90
CA GLN A 21 -17.53 -5.61 -0.49
C GLN A 21 -18.54 -4.60 -1.05
N ARG A 22 -19.52 -4.17 -0.24
CA ARG A 22 -20.49 -3.14 -0.66
C ARG A 22 -19.89 -1.76 -0.87
N LEU A 23 -18.77 -1.46 -0.20
CA LEU A 23 -18.04 -0.21 -0.39
C LEU A 23 -17.21 -0.19 -1.69
N LEU A 24 -17.05 -1.31 -2.37
CA LEU A 24 -16.34 -1.35 -3.64
C LEU A 24 -17.19 -0.70 -4.73
N GLY A 25 -16.59 0.21 -5.48
CA GLY A 25 -17.30 1.02 -6.47
C GLY A 25 -18.10 2.19 -5.87
N THR A 26 -18.04 2.44 -4.56
CA THR A 26 -18.60 3.65 -3.95
C THR A 26 -17.50 4.67 -3.64
N LEU A 27 -17.87 5.94 -3.54
CA LEU A 27 -16.99 7.01 -3.12
C LEU A 27 -16.61 6.87 -1.63
N LEU A 28 -15.35 6.52 -1.35
CA LEU A 28 -14.83 6.30 0.01
C LEU A 28 -14.37 7.59 0.70
N GLN A 29 -13.97 8.58 -0.09
CA GLN A 29 -13.52 9.89 0.36
C GLN A 29 -13.87 10.92 -0.74
N PRO A 30 -14.09 12.20 -0.39
CA PRO A 30 -14.48 13.21 -1.36
C PRO A 30 -13.44 13.35 -2.49
N PRO A 31 -13.88 13.77 -3.71
CA PRO A 31 -12.97 14.15 -4.78
C PRO A 31 -11.98 15.20 -4.33
N ARG A 32 -10.87 15.29 -5.04
CA ARG A 32 -9.84 16.27 -4.71
C ARG A 32 -10.22 17.63 -5.26
N ASP A 33 -10.33 18.60 -4.36
CA ASP A 33 -10.39 20.00 -4.73
C ASP A 33 -8.99 20.48 -5.12
N SER A 34 -8.74 20.55 -6.43
CA SER A 34 -7.51 21.12 -6.97
C SER A 34 -7.84 22.34 -7.84
N PRO A 35 -7.46 23.56 -7.43
CA PRO A 35 -7.76 24.78 -8.20
C PRO A 35 -7.01 24.86 -9.53
N THR A 36 -6.04 23.97 -9.77
CA THR A 36 -5.25 23.92 -11.00
C THR A 36 -5.85 23.01 -12.08
N LEU A 37 -6.87 22.21 -11.73
CA LEU A 37 -7.53 21.33 -12.69
C LEU A 37 -8.64 22.07 -13.43
N PRO A 38 -8.79 21.85 -14.74
CA PRO A 38 -9.91 22.38 -15.48
C PRO A 38 -11.20 21.70 -15.00
N PRO A 39 -12.34 22.41 -14.94
CA PRO A 39 -13.62 21.80 -14.52
C PRO A 39 -14.10 20.73 -15.51
N HIS A 40 -13.66 20.80 -16.76
CA HIS A 40 -13.95 19.81 -17.80
C HIS A 40 -12.71 19.60 -18.70
N PRO A 41 -12.43 18.36 -19.14
CA PRO A 41 -13.10 17.10 -18.76
C PRO A 41 -12.87 16.73 -17.28
N TYR A 42 -13.77 15.95 -16.69
CA TYR A 42 -13.53 15.31 -15.40
C TYR A 42 -12.47 14.21 -15.58
N ILE A 43 -11.51 14.13 -14.66
CA ILE A 43 -10.29 13.32 -14.84
C ILE A 43 -10.21 12.29 -13.73
N ILE A 44 -10.28 11.01 -14.11
CA ILE A 44 -10.16 9.86 -13.21
C ILE A 44 -8.77 9.25 -13.41
N GLY A 45 -7.97 9.18 -12.35
CA GLY A 45 -6.71 8.46 -12.33
C GLY A 45 -6.92 7.01 -11.96
N LEU A 46 -6.79 6.08 -12.91
CA LEU A 46 -6.92 4.65 -12.67
C LEU A 46 -5.53 4.05 -12.37
N THR A 47 -5.39 3.43 -11.20
CA THR A 47 -4.17 2.78 -10.75
C THR A 47 -4.43 1.38 -10.19
N GLY A 48 -3.39 0.57 -10.04
CA GLY A 48 -3.52 -0.79 -9.53
C GLY A 48 -2.21 -1.58 -9.66
N GLY A 49 -2.00 -2.53 -8.74
CA GLY A 49 -0.83 -3.40 -8.76
C GLY A 49 -0.79 -4.31 -9.98
N SER A 50 0.38 -4.87 -10.30
CA SER A 50 0.51 -5.85 -11.38
C SER A 50 -0.45 -7.04 -11.15
N GLY A 51 -1.21 -7.42 -12.18
CA GLY A 51 -2.20 -8.50 -12.09
C GLY A 51 -3.59 -8.08 -11.56
N SER A 52 -3.77 -6.85 -11.07
CA SER A 52 -5.03 -6.33 -10.50
C SER A 52 -6.21 -6.23 -11.48
N GLY A 53 -6.01 -6.46 -12.78
CA GLY A 53 -7.09 -6.36 -13.76
C GLY A 53 -7.45 -4.92 -14.17
N LYS A 54 -6.60 -3.94 -13.87
CA LYS A 54 -6.72 -2.53 -14.27
C LYS A 54 -7.16 -2.32 -15.73
N THR A 55 -6.53 -3.02 -16.67
CA THR A 55 -6.87 -2.94 -18.10
C THR A 55 -8.31 -3.36 -18.41
N SER A 56 -8.89 -4.31 -17.66
CA SER A 56 -10.29 -4.70 -17.83
C SER A 56 -11.25 -3.60 -17.37
N ILE A 57 -10.88 -2.85 -16.32
CA ILE A 57 -11.64 -1.69 -15.84
C ILE A 57 -11.52 -0.54 -16.84
N ALA A 58 -10.32 -0.26 -17.34
CA ALA A 58 -10.06 0.76 -18.34
C ALA A 58 -10.92 0.55 -19.61
N HIS A 59 -10.94 -0.67 -20.16
CA HIS A 59 -11.80 -0.99 -21.30
C HIS A 59 -13.29 -0.86 -21.02
N ARG A 60 -13.73 -1.18 -19.80
CA ARG A 60 -15.13 -0.96 -19.42
C ARG A 60 -15.49 0.52 -19.42
N LEU A 61 -14.64 1.36 -18.84
CA LEU A 61 -14.83 2.81 -18.82
C LEU A 61 -14.82 3.41 -20.24
N GLU A 62 -13.93 2.94 -21.10
CA GLU A 62 -13.89 3.31 -22.52
C GLU A 62 -15.20 2.95 -23.25
N GLN A 63 -15.75 1.75 -23.02
CA GLN A 63 -17.06 1.34 -23.55
C GLN A 63 -18.21 2.21 -23.05
N MET A 64 -18.07 2.84 -21.89
CA MET A 64 -19.04 3.79 -21.33
C MET A 64 -18.83 5.23 -21.83
N GLY A 65 -17.89 5.45 -22.75
CA GLY A 65 -17.66 6.74 -23.41
C GLY A 65 -16.55 7.59 -22.79
N ALA A 66 -15.81 7.07 -21.80
CA ALA A 66 -14.66 7.78 -21.25
C ALA A 66 -13.49 7.79 -22.25
N PHE A 67 -12.75 8.89 -22.30
CA PHE A 67 -11.54 8.97 -23.11
C PHE A 67 -10.35 8.39 -22.35
N LEU A 68 -9.77 7.30 -22.85
CA LEU A 68 -8.68 6.59 -22.17
C LEU A 68 -7.31 7.12 -22.58
N ILE A 69 -6.49 7.47 -21.59
CA ILE A 69 -5.07 7.82 -21.76
C ILE A 69 -4.23 6.74 -21.08
N ASP A 70 -3.56 5.91 -21.88
CA ASP A 70 -2.62 4.90 -21.38
C ASP A 70 -1.24 5.55 -21.13
N ALA A 71 -0.89 5.73 -19.85
CA ALA A 71 0.38 6.33 -19.46
C ALA A 71 1.58 5.41 -19.73
N ASP A 72 1.39 4.09 -19.73
CA ASP A 72 2.45 3.13 -20.05
C ASP A 72 2.80 3.22 -21.55
N ALA A 73 1.79 3.37 -22.41
CA ALA A 73 1.98 3.65 -23.83
C ALA A 73 2.64 5.02 -24.09
N LEU A 74 2.27 6.06 -23.34
CA LEU A 74 2.95 7.36 -23.42
C LEU A 74 4.39 7.28 -22.93
N GLY A 75 4.68 6.50 -21.89
CA GLY A 75 6.05 6.25 -21.43
C GLY A 75 6.93 5.61 -22.50
N HIS A 76 6.36 4.72 -23.31
CA HIS A 76 7.04 4.16 -24.48
C HIS A 76 7.34 5.18 -25.58
N ALA A 77 6.44 6.15 -25.77
CA ALA A 77 6.57 7.21 -26.76
C ALA A 77 7.51 8.35 -26.28
N ALA A 78 7.58 8.57 -24.97
CA ALA A 78 8.29 9.68 -24.34
C ALA A 78 9.78 9.74 -24.68
N TYR A 79 10.40 8.59 -24.96
CA TYR A 79 11.82 8.48 -25.32
C TYR A 79 12.05 7.92 -26.73
N LEU A 80 11.09 8.07 -27.65
CA LEU A 80 11.33 7.77 -29.07
C LEU A 80 12.42 8.71 -29.65
N PRO A 81 13.15 8.29 -30.70
CA PRO A 81 14.13 9.16 -31.35
C PRO A 81 13.53 10.52 -31.72
N GLY A 82 14.22 11.60 -31.34
CA GLY A 82 13.76 12.98 -31.55
C GLY A 82 12.92 13.58 -30.41
N SER A 83 12.53 12.78 -29.41
CA SER A 83 11.88 13.30 -28.20
C SER A 83 12.89 13.99 -27.25
N PRO A 84 12.43 14.94 -26.40
CA PRO A 84 13.29 15.57 -25.41
C PRO A 84 13.90 14.59 -24.39
N ALA A 85 13.18 13.51 -24.04
CA ALA A 85 13.69 12.54 -23.09
C ALA A 85 14.71 11.57 -23.71
N HIS A 86 14.62 11.25 -25.01
CA HIS A 86 15.55 10.32 -25.67
C HIS A 86 17.01 10.72 -25.48
N GLY A 87 17.36 11.97 -25.81
CA GLY A 87 18.73 12.47 -25.66
C GLY A 87 19.23 12.44 -24.21
N ARG A 88 18.36 12.78 -23.25
CA ARG A 88 18.69 12.74 -21.81
C ARG A 88 18.90 11.30 -21.32
N VAL A 89 18.07 10.36 -21.74
CA VAL A 89 18.21 8.94 -21.39
C VAL A 89 19.50 8.37 -21.99
N VAL A 90 19.83 8.67 -23.24
CA VAL A 90 21.09 8.24 -23.86
C VAL A 90 22.31 8.84 -23.15
N ALA A 91 22.25 10.13 -22.78
CA ALA A 91 23.34 10.77 -22.03
C ALA A 91 23.56 10.14 -20.65
N ALA A 92 22.48 9.75 -19.96
CA ALA A 92 22.55 9.16 -18.61
C ALA A 92 22.98 7.68 -18.62
N PHE A 93 22.54 6.90 -19.62
CA PHE A 93 22.70 5.44 -19.65
C PHE A 93 23.67 4.93 -20.72
N GLY A 94 24.28 5.83 -21.49
CA GLY A 94 25.26 5.55 -22.54
C GLY A 94 24.66 5.11 -23.87
N ALA A 95 25.45 5.14 -24.94
CA ALA A 95 24.98 4.79 -26.29
C ALA A 95 24.67 3.29 -26.47
N GLU A 96 25.16 2.44 -25.58
CA GLU A 96 24.96 0.98 -25.59
C GLU A 96 23.50 0.56 -25.36
N ILE A 97 22.64 1.46 -24.86
CA ILE A 97 21.20 1.19 -24.75
C ILE A 97 20.47 1.41 -26.09
N LEU A 98 21.15 1.81 -27.17
CA LEU A 98 20.54 2.06 -28.46
C LEU A 98 20.55 0.81 -29.37
N ASN A 99 19.46 0.62 -30.08
CA ASN A 99 19.37 -0.27 -31.24
C ASN A 99 20.07 0.37 -32.45
N LYS A 100 20.29 -0.43 -33.51
CA LYS A 100 20.92 0.04 -34.76
C LYS A 100 20.15 1.17 -35.46
N ASP A 101 18.85 1.27 -35.22
CA ASP A 101 17.95 2.30 -35.78
C ASP A 101 17.87 3.56 -34.90
N GLY A 102 18.64 3.63 -33.81
CA GLY A 102 18.64 4.76 -32.87
C GLY A 102 17.50 4.73 -31.84
N THR A 103 16.64 3.71 -31.85
CA THR A 103 15.63 3.51 -30.80
C THR A 103 16.25 2.94 -29.52
N ILE A 104 15.63 3.18 -28.36
CA ILE A 104 16.11 2.63 -27.09
C ILE A 104 15.74 1.14 -26.97
N ASN A 105 16.75 0.31 -26.72
CA ASN A 105 16.61 -1.09 -26.38
C ASN A 105 16.15 -1.25 -24.93
N ARG A 106 14.84 -1.45 -24.74
CA ARG A 106 14.21 -1.59 -23.42
C ARG A 106 14.71 -2.79 -22.63
N LYS A 107 15.15 -3.87 -23.27
CA LYS A 107 15.72 -5.02 -22.55
C LYS A 107 17.06 -4.65 -21.91
N VAL A 108 17.91 -3.95 -22.64
CA VAL A 108 19.22 -3.49 -22.15
C VAL A 108 19.03 -2.40 -21.10
N LEU A 109 18.17 -1.40 -21.36
CA LEU A 109 17.86 -0.36 -20.38
C LEU A 109 17.24 -0.95 -19.11
N GLY A 110 16.28 -1.87 -19.26
CA GLY A 110 15.66 -2.61 -18.17
C GLY A 110 16.70 -3.32 -17.31
N ALA A 111 17.61 -4.09 -17.92
CA ALA A 111 18.67 -4.79 -17.19
C ALA A 111 19.61 -3.84 -16.41
N LYS A 112 19.75 -2.58 -16.84
CA LYS A 112 20.54 -1.57 -16.14
C LYS A 112 19.83 -0.91 -14.96
N VAL A 113 18.50 -0.82 -14.99
CA VAL A 113 17.70 -0.14 -13.95
C VAL A 113 17.02 -1.11 -12.99
N PHE A 114 16.77 -2.35 -13.40
CA PHE A 114 16.18 -3.36 -12.51
C PHE A 114 17.19 -3.78 -11.45
N GLY A 115 16.80 -3.64 -10.18
CA GLY A 115 17.64 -3.96 -9.02
C GLY A 115 18.55 -2.82 -8.55
N ASP A 116 18.60 -1.69 -9.26
CA ASP A 116 19.37 -0.50 -8.90
C ASP A 116 18.42 0.69 -8.73
N GLN A 117 18.17 1.07 -7.47
CA GLN A 117 17.23 2.14 -7.12
C GLN A 117 17.69 3.51 -7.61
N GLU A 118 19.01 3.79 -7.62
CA GLU A 118 19.53 5.09 -8.07
C GLU A 118 19.38 5.24 -9.58
N ARG A 119 19.70 4.17 -10.33
CA ARG A 119 19.51 4.14 -11.78
C ARG A 119 18.04 4.18 -12.17
N LEU A 120 17.18 3.45 -11.47
CA LEU A 120 15.74 3.53 -11.70
C LEU A 120 15.24 4.96 -11.47
N LYS A 121 15.67 5.59 -10.38
CA LYS A 121 15.32 6.98 -10.07
C LYS A 121 15.80 7.94 -11.15
N SER A 122 17.05 7.80 -11.62
CA SER A 122 17.59 8.63 -12.70
C SER A 122 16.76 8.51 -13.99
N LEU A 123 16.31 7.30 -14.33
CA LEU A 123 15.43 7.10 -15.48
C LEU A 123 14.07 7.77 -15.26
N THR A 124 13.44 7.57 -14.10
CA THR A 124 12.12 8.14 -13.82
C THR A 124 12.15 9.65 -13.73
N ASP A 125 13.20 10.26 -13.18
CA ASP A 125 13.38 11.72 -13.09
C ASP A 125 13.46 12.36 -14.49
N ILE A 126 13.95 11.62 -15.50
CA ILE A 126 14.01 12.08 -16.89
C ILE A 126 12.67 11.87 -17.61
N VAL A 127 12.05 10.71 -17.41
CA VAL A 127 10.91 10.23 -18.23
C VAL A 127 9.57 10.70 -17.67
N TRP A 128 9.35 10.71 -16.36
CA TRP A 128 8.05 11.07 -15.78
C TRP A 128 7.61 12.51 -16.08
N PRO A 129 8.49 13.53 -16.05
CA PRO A 129 8.08 14.88 -16.45
C PRO A 129 7.62 14.96 -17.91
N GLU A 130 8.24 14.16 -18.80
CA GLU A 130 7.86 14.10 -20.21
C GLU A 130 6.50 13.41 -20.37
N ILE A 131 6.26 12.30 -19.68
CA ILE A 131 4.94 11.64 -19.67
C ILE A 131 3.88 12.59 -19.15
N ALA A 132 4.13 13.29 -18.04
CA ALA A 132 3.18 14.24 -17.49
C ALA A 132 2.83 15.38 -18.46
N ARG A 133 3.81 15.87 -19.24
CA ARG A 133 3.57 16.84 -20.32
C ARG A 133 2.64 16.24 -21.39
N MET A 134 2.94 15.05 -21.89
CA MET A 134 2.14 14.37 -22.90
C MET A 134 0.72 14.06 -22.41
N VAL A 135 0.57 13.67 -21.14
CA VAL A 135 -0.74 13.43 -20.51
C VAL A 135 -1.57 14.72 -20.49
N ARG A 136 -0.98 15.85 -20.08
CA ARG A 136 -1.68 17.15 -20.09
C ARG A 136 -2.12 17.56 -21.49
N GLU A 137 -1.30 17.31 -22.50
CA GLU A 137 -1.66 17.56 -23.91
C GLU A 137 -2.85 16.69 -24.33
N ARG A 138 -2.82 15.39 -24.03
CA ARG A 138 -3.95 14.49 -24.33
C ARG A 138 -5.23 14.84 -23.59
N ILE A 139 -5.13 15.32 -22.34
CA ILE A 139 -6.29 15.83 -21.59
C ILE A 139 -6.87 17.07 -22.28
N ALA A 140 -6.02 18.01 -22.71
CA ALA A 140 -6.45 19.21 -23.40
C ALA A 140 -7.09 18.90 -24.77
N GLU A 141 -6.52 17.97 -25.53
CA GLU A 141 -7.09 17.46 -26.78
C GLU A 141 -8.48 16.85 -26.54
N ALA A 142 -8.62 15.97 -25.55
CA ALA A 142 -9.90 15.38 -25.18
C ALA A 142 -10.93 16.43 -24.77
N GLY A 143 -10.51 17.47 -24.04
CA GLY A 143 -11.36 18.61 -23.71
C GLY A 143 -11.83 19.38 -24.93
N ALA A 144 -10.92 19.64 -25.89
CA ALA A 144 -11.25 20.31 -27.15
C ALA A 144 -12.20 19.48 -28.03
N GLU A 145 -12.12 18.15 -27.96
CA GLU A 145 -13.05 17.21 -28.59
C GLU A 145 -14.41 17.10 -27.86
N GLY A 146 -14.60 17.82 -26.75
CA GLY A 146 -15.84 17.81 -25.98
C GLY A 146 -16.06 16.53 -25.17
N LYS A 147 -14.99 15.79 -24.83
CA LYS A 147 -15.09 14.63 -23.94
C LYS A 147 -15.49 15.10 -22.54
N ALA A 148 -16.44 14.40 -21.93
CA ALA A 148 -16.90 14.73 -20.57
C ALA A 148 -15.96 14.15 -19.49
N VAL A 149 -15.44 12.94 -19.71
CA VAL A 149 -14.60 12.22 -18.75
C VAL A 149 -13.35 11.68 -19.45
N VAL A 150 -12.21 11.85 -18.80
CA VAL A 150 -10.90 11.30 -19.18
C VAL A 150 -10.44 10.34 -18.09
N VAL A 151 -9.96 9.17 -18.49
CA VAL A 151 -9.35 8.18 -17.61
C VAL A 151 -7.85 8.14 -17.89
N LEU A 152 -7.04 8.58 -16.93
CA LEU A 152 -5.60 8.41 -16.94
C LEU A 152 -5.25 7.05 -16.36
N ASP A 153 -4.94 6.09 -17.23
CA ASP A 153 -4.55 4.75 -16.82
C ASP A 153 -3.04 4.66 -16.56
N ALA A 154 -2.64 4.60 -15.29
CA ALA A 154 -1.23 4.63 -14.88
C ALA A 154 -0.94 3.67 -13.72
N ALA A 155 -0.09 2.67 -13.97
CA ALA A 155 0.34 1.72 -12.93
C ALA A 155 1.10 2.41 -11.78
N VAL A 156 1.85 3.47 -12.09
CA VAL A 156 2.67 4.26 -11.17
C VAL A 156 2.06 5.61 -10.80
N LEU A 157 0.73 5.77 -10.95
CA LEU A 157 0.04 7.05 -10.74
C LEU A 157 0.43 7.73 -9.42
N LEU A 158 0.40 6.96 -8.32
CA LEU A 158 0.64 7.46 -6.97
C LEU A 158 2.13 7.59 -6.67
N GLU A 159 2.93 6.65 -7.16
CA GLU A 159 4.39 6.68 -7.06
C GLU A 159 5.01 7.88 -7.79
N ALA A 160 4.41 8.29 -8.92
CA ALA A 160 4.88 9.39 -9.76
C ALA A 160 4.31 10.77 -9.36
N GLY A 161 3.47 10.85 -8.32
CA GLY A 161 2.87 12.12 -7.91
C GLY A 161 1.75 12.62 -8.84
N TRP A 162 1.30 11.81 -9.79
CA TRP A 162 0.34 12.21 -10.83
C TRP A 162 -1.10 12.31 -10.33
N GLN A 163 -1.34 11.93 -9.08
CA GLN A 163 -2.61 12.11 -8.43
C GLN A 163 -3.02 13.59 -8.24
N GLU A 164 -2.10 14.54 -8.48
CA GLU A 164 -2.39 15.98 -8.55
C GLU A 164 -3.00 16.41 -9.90
N MET A 165 -2.87 15.57 -10.94
CA MET A 165 -3.41 15.82 -12.28
C MET A 165 -4.82 15.26 -12.47
N VAL A 166 -5.44 14.71 -11.43
CA VAL A 166 -6.74 14.01 -11.50
C VAL A 166 -7.68 14.47 -10.37
N HIS A 167 -8.98 14.43 -10.64
CA HIS A 167 -10.02 14.78 -9.67
C HIS A 167 -10.25 13.64 -8.68
N GLU A 168 -10.19 12.41 -9.18
CA GLU A 168 -10.36 11.18 -8.38
C GLU A 168 -9.29 10.16 -8.72
N VAL A 169 -8.85 9.42 -7.71
CA VAL A 169 -8.01 8.23 -7.87
C VAL A 169 -8.87 6.99 -7.68
N TRP A 170 -8.89 6.14 -8.70
CA TRP A 170 -9.55 4.84 -8.69
C TRP A 170 -8.49 3.75 -8.58
N ALA A 171 -8.57 2.91 -7.55
CA ALA A 171 -7.62 1.83 -7.31
C ALA A 171 -8.21 0.44 -7.58
N ALA A 172 -7.61 -0.29 -8.51
CA ALA A 172 -7.87 -1.70 -8.73
C ALA A 172 -7.02 -2.56 -7.78
N ILE A 173 -7.67 -3.38 -6.96
CA ILE A 173 -7.02 -4.26 -5.97
C ILE A 173 -7.42 -5.72 -6.16
N ILE A 174 -6.54 -6.62 -5.75
CA ILE A 174 -6.81 -8.06 -5.58
C ILE A 174 -5.89 -8.63 -4.50
N PRO A 175 -6.23 -9.77 -3.88
CA PRO A 175 -5.29 -10.46 -2.98
C PRO A 175 -3.95 -10.75 -3.67
N GLU A 176 -2.85 -10.60 -2.94
CA GLU A 176 -1.48 -10.82 -3.46
C GLU A 176 -1.33 -12.19 -4.12
N GLU A 177 -1.86 -13.24 -3.49
CA GLU A 177 -1.81 -14.61 -4.02
C GLU A 177 -2.49 -14.74 -5.39
N GLU A 178 -3.56 -13.99 -5.63
CA GLU A 178 -4.24 -13.97 -6.93
C GLU A 178 -3.44 -13.14 -7.95
N ALA A 179 -2.84 -12.03 -7.51
CA ALA A 179 -1.95 -11.23 -8.36
C ALA A 179 -0.76 -12.05 -8.86
N VAL A 180 -0.12 -12.80 -7.97
CA VAL A 180 0.99 -13.71 -8.29
C VAL A 180 0.54 -14.75 -9.33
N LYS A 181 -0.58 -15.44 -9.09
CA LYS A 181 -1.12 -16.44 -10.04
C LYS A 181 -1.38 -15.85 -11.42
N ARG A 182 -1.91 -14.62 -11.50
CA ARG A 182 -2.18 -13.94 -12.78
C ARG A 182 -0.89 -13.54 -13.49
N ILE A 183 0.10 -13.03 -12.76
CA ILE A 183 1.40 -12.66 -13.31
C ILE A 183 2.13 -13.88 -13.86
N VAL A 184 2.21 -14.97 -13.09
CA VAL A 184 2.85 -16.23 -13.52
C VAL A 184 2.20 -16.75 -14.79
N ARG A 185 0.86 -16.81 -14.84
CA ARG A 185 0.10 -17.31 -15.99
C ARG A 185 0.26 -16.45 -17.25
N ARG A 186 0.26 -15.12 -17.10
CA ARG A 186 0.31 -14.17 -18.22
C ARG A 186 1.74 -13.97 -18.74
N ASP A 187 2.69 -13.81 -17.83
CA ASP A 187 4.06 -13.38 -18.15
C ASP A 187 5.06 -14.56 -18.19
N GLY A 188 4.65 -15.77 -17.79
CA GLY A 188 5.52 -16.95 -17.76
C GLY A 188 6.67 -16.86 -16.75
N LEU A 189 6.53 -16.02 -15.73
CA LEU A 189 7.55 -15.77 -14.70
C LEU A 189 7.50 -16.83 -13.59
N SER A 190 8.60 -16.98 -12.84
CA SER A 190 8.58 -17.76 -11.59
C SER A 190 7.74 -17.05 -10.53
N GLU A 191 7.28 -17.80 -9.52
CA GLU A 191 6.50 -17.24 -8.42
C GLU A 191 7.31 -16.17 -7.65
N GLU A 192 8.60 -16.43 -7.43
CA GLU A 192 9.51 -15.53 -6.74
C GLU A 192 9.72 -14.23 -7.53
N ALA A 193 9.85 -14.33 -8.86
CA ALA A 193 9.96 -13.17 -9.73
C ALA A 193 8.66 -12.34 -9.73
N ALA A 194 7.49 -13.00 -9.75
CA ALA A 194 6.19 -12.34 -9.65
C ALA A 194 6.02 -11.61 -8.30
N ARG A 195 6.36 -12.26 -7.18
CA ARG A 195 6.34 -11.64 -5.84
C ARG A 195 7.33 -10.50 -5.72
N SER A 196 8.53 -10.63 -6.27
CA SER A 196 9.54 -9.56 -6.30
C SER A 196 9.00 -8.32 -7.02
N ARG A 197 8.35 -8.52 -8.17
CA ARG A 197 7.70 -7.44 -8.92
C ARG A 197 6.61 -6.76 -8.11
N LEU A 198 5.75 -7.51 -7.42
CA LEU A 198 4.71 -6.92 -6.56
C LEU A 198 5.30 -6.11 -5.40
N ARG A 199 6.35 -6.63 -4.74
CA ARG A 199 7.03 -5.94 -3.64
C ARG A 199 7.76 -4.67 -4.05
N SER A 200 8.14 -4.53 -5.33
CA SER A 200 8.75 -3.31 -5.86
C SER A 200 7.76 -2.16 -6.07
N GLN A 201 6.45 -2.45 -6.05
CA GLN A 201 5.38 -1.47 -6.24
C GLN A 201 4.79 -1.05 -4.88
N MET A 202 4.03 0.05 -4.87
CA MET A 202 3.26 0.40 -3.69
C MET A 202 2.29 -0.74 -3.31
N SER A 203 1.98 -0.93 -2.02
CA SER A 203 1.02 -1.97 -1.59
C SER A 203 -0.43 -1.56 -1.83
N ASP A 204 -1.33 -2.54 -1.94
CA ASP A 204 -2.77 -2.27 -2.11
C ASP A 204 -3.35 -1.47 -0.93
N SER A 205 -2.87 -1.73 0.30
CA SER A 205 -3.28 -0.95 1.47
C SER A 205 -2.93 0.54 1.35
N GLN A 206 -1.79 0.87 0.75
CA GLN A 206 -1.37 2.25 0.52
C GLN A 206 -2.14 2.87 -0.64
N ARG A 207 -2.52 2.08 -1.67
CA ARG A 207 -3.40 2.54 -2.77
C ARG A 207 -4.77 2.90 -2.23
N VAL A 208 -5.39 2.00 -1.47
CA VAL A 208 -6.73 2.19 -0.89
C VAL A 208 -6.80 3.45 -0.03
N ARG A 209 -5.77 3.74 0.77
CA ARG A 209 -5.73 4.98 1.59
C ARG A 209 -5.74 6.27 0.76
N GLN A 210 -5.30 6.22 -0.49
CA GLN A 210 -5.16 7.38 -1.37
C GLN A 210 -6.20 7.41 -2.48
N ALA A 211 -7.10 6.41 -2.54
CA ALA A 211 -8.09 6.26 -3.59
C ALA A 211 -9.47 6.75 -3.15
N GLN A 212 -10.13 7.53 -4.00
CA GLN A 212 -11.52 7.94 -3.84
C GLN A 212 -12.47 6.77 -4.08
N VAL A 213 -12.15 5.91 -5.06
CA VAL A 213 -12.92 4.71 -5.38
C VAL A 213 -11.99 3.51 -5.41
N VAL A 214 -12.44 2.39 -4.86
CA VAL A 214 -11.71 1.12 -4.88
C VAL A 214 -12.54 0.07 -5.61
N LEU A 215 -11.90 -0.62 -6.54
CA LEU A 215 -12.49 -1.67 -7.37
C LEU A 215 -11.75 -2.98 -7.17
N CYS A 216 -12.47 -4.10 -7.15
CA CYS A 216 -11.89 -5.42 -7.00
C CYS A 216 -12.24 -6.32 -8.19
N THR A 217 -11.22 -6.94 -8.78
CA THR A 217 -11.36 -7.85 -9.91
C THR A 217 -11.24 -9.33 -9.54
N LEU A 218 -11.44 -9.66 -8.25
CA LEU A 218 -11.27 -11.01 -7.73
C LEU A 218 -12.33 -11.99 -8.25
N TRP A 219 -13.58 -11.54 -8.38
CA TRP A 219 -14.73 -12.36 -8.75
C TRP A 219 -14.95 -12.42 -10.27
N GLU A 220 -16.10 -12.96 -10.68
CA GLU A 220 -16.51 -13.01 -12.08
C GLU A 220 -16.52 -11.62 -12.72
N PRO A 221 -16.20 -11.48 -14.02
CA PRO A 221 -16.12 -10.18 -14.70
C PRO A 221 -17.37 -9.31 -14.54
N GLU A 222 -18.54 -9.93 -14.43
CA GLU A 222 -19.81 -9.23 -14.22
C GLU A 222 -19.87 -8.50 -12.87
N VAL A 223 -19.24 -9.04 -11.83
CA VAL A 223 -19.17 -8.38 -10.51
C VAL A 223 -18.33 -7.12 -10.59
N THR A 224 -17.21 -7.16 -11.31
CA THR A 224 -16.38 -5.97 -11.57
C THR A 224 -17.12 -4.96 -12.44
N ARG A 225 -17.84 -5.41 -13.47
CA ARG A 225 -18.65 -4.51 -14.33
C ARG A 225 -19.64 -3.72 -13.50
N ARG A 226 -20.39 -4.36 -12.60
CA ARG A 226 -21.34 -3.66 -11.71
C ARG A 226 -20.65 -2.63 -10.80
N GLN A 227 -19.47 -2.94 -10.25
CA GLN A 227 -18.72 -1.98 -9.45
C GLN A 227 -18.30 -0.76 -10.29
N VAL A 228 -17.83 -0.98 -11.52
CA VAL A 228 -17.43 0.11 -12.43
C VAL A 228 -18.65 0.93 -12.86
N ASP A 229 -19.76 0.26 -13.20
CA ASP A 229 -20.99 0.92 -13.64
C ASP A 229 -21.59 1.79 -12.51
N ALA A 230 -21.59 1.28 -11.28
CA ALA A 230 -22.03 2.03 -10.10
C ALA A 230 -21.13 3.25 -9.87
N ALA A 231 -19.80 3.05 -9.84
CA ALA A 231 -18.85 4.13 -9.63
C ALA A 231 -18.95 5.20 -10.73
N TYR A 232 -19.05 4.80 -12.00
CA TYR A 232 -19.09 5.73 -13.12
C TYR A 232 -20.44 6.45 -13.24
N GLY A 233 -21.53 5.80 -12.82
CA GLY A 233 -22.85 6.41 -12.72
C GLY A 233 -22.92 7.52 -11.66
N ASP A 234 -22.25 7.32 -10.52
CA ASP A 234 -22.18 8.31 -9.44
C ASP A 234 -21.12 9.40 -9.68
N SER A 235 -20.02 9.10 -10.38
CA SER A 235 -18.92 10.03 -10.68
C SER A 235 -19.09 10.84 -11.98
N GLY A 236 -20.13 10.58 -12.77
CA GLY A 236 -20.43 11.38 -13.97
C GLY A 236 -20.99 12.75 -13.59
N PRO A 237 -20.65 13.85 -14.31
CA PRO A 237 -21.39 15.09 -14.14
C PRO A 237 -22.87 14.82 -14.42
N GLU A 238 -23.75 15.10 -13.46
CA GLU A 238 -25.19 14.98 -13.66
C GLU A 238 -25.58 15.75 -14.94
N PRO A 239 -26.30 15.14 -15.89
CA PRO A 239 -26.81 15.84 -17.08
C PRO A 239 -27.84 16.94 -16.76
N ALA A 240 -28.14 17.20 -15.48
CA ALA A 240 -29.25 18.02 -15.02
C ALA A 240 -29.04 19.54 -15.16
N LEU A 241 -27.89 20.01 -15.65
CA LEU A 241 -27.65 21.43 -15.95
C LEU A 241 -27.85 21.81 -17.43
N PHE A 242 -28.25 20.86 -18.28
CA PHE A 242 -28.66 21.12 -19.66
C PHE A 242 -30.12 20.75 -19.86
N MET A 243 -31.04 21.55 -19.31
CA MET A 243 -32.30 21.94 -19.94
C MET A 243 -33.10 22.81 -18.95
N ASP A 244 -33.34 24.04 -19.37
CA ASP A 244 -34.25 24.99 -18.75
C ASP A 244 -35.69 24.45 -18.79
N GLY A 245 -36.48 24.81 -17.77
CA GLY A 245 -37.93 24.79 -17.83
C GLY A 245 -38.67 23.54 -17.35
N ALA A 246 -39.09 23.62 -16.09
CA ALA A 246 -40.41 23.20 -15.58
C ALA A 246 -40.51 21.91 -14.74
N ARG A 247 -40.67 22.16 -13.42
CA ARG A 247 -41.70 21.64 -12.48
C ARG A 247 -41.12 21.11 -11.16
N LYS A 248 -41.32 21.96 -10.16
CA LYS A 248 -41.41 21.75 -8.71
C LYS A 248 -41.84 20.33 -8.28
N GLY A 249 -41.18 19.82 -7.24
CA GLY A 249 -41.89 19.52 -5.99
C GLY A 249 -41.65 18.14 -5.35
N SER A 250 -41.07 18.20 -4.15
CA SER A 250 -41.44 17.43 -2.93
C SER A 250 -41.03 15.96 -2.78
N VAL A 251 -40.07 15.80 -1.88
CA VAL A 251 -39.96 14.87 -0.73
C VAL A 251 -41.20 14.02 -0.39
N VAL A 252 -40.90 12.75 -0.03
CA VAL A 252 -41.46 11.89 1.05
C VAL A 252 -41.93 10.49 0.59
N SER A 253 -41.32 9.48 1.21
CA SER A 253 -41.68 8.07 1.25
C SER A 253 -43.02 7.78 1.97
N ARG A 254 -43.82 6.82 1.48
CA ARG A 254 -44.38 5.69 2.27
C ARG A 254 -45.43 4.83 1.55
N ALA A 255 -45.30 3.52 1.79
CA ALA A 255 -46.31 2.54 2.24
C ALA A 255 -47.13 1.69 1.24
N ASN A 256 -46.93 0.37 1.42
CA ASN A 256 -47.89 -0.73 1.62
C ASN A 256 -49.10 -0.92 0.69
N SER A 257 -49.23 -2.17 0.24
CA SER A 257 -50.52 -2.86 0.14
C SER A 257 -50.42 -4.27 0.71
N ILE A 258 -51.32 -4.54 1.66
CA ILE A 258 -51.51 -5.76 2.44
C ILE A 258 -52.46 -6.69 1.67
N GLY A 259 -52.27 -8.01 1.80
CA GLY A 259 -53.26 -9.00 1.34
C GLY A 259 -52.90 -10.41 1.79
N SER A 260 -53.31 -10.76 3.02
CA SER A 260 -53.24 -12.12 3.58
C SER A 260 -54.41 -12.97 3.07
N THR A 261 -54.19 -14.26 2.78
CA THR A 261 -55.06 -15.37 3.26
C THR A 261 -54.39 -16.74 3.09
N SER A 262 -54.74 -17.63 4.00
CA SER A 262 -54.17 -18.91 4.38
C SER A 262 -54.28 -20.07 3.39
N ALA A 263 -53.33 -20.99 3.59
CA ALA A 263 -53.31 -22.44 3.34
C ALA A 263 -54.61 -23.17 2.98
N SER A 264 -54.52 -24.07 1.98
CA SER A 264 -55.09 -25.41 2.07
C SER A 264 -54.34 -26.40 1.17
N SER A 265 -54.13 -27.59 1.73
CA SER A 265 -53.58 -28.80 1.16
C SER A 265 -54.61 -29.55 0.30
N VAL A 266 -54.18 -30.06 -0.85
CA VAL A 266 -55.00 -30.94 -1.72
C VAL A 266 -54.31 -32.31 -1.82
N PRO A 267 -55.03 -33.43 -1.57
CA PRO A 267 -54.51 -34.77 -1.79
C PRO A 267 -54.81 -35.22 -3.23
N ASN A 268 -53.85 -35.85 -3.90
CA ASN A 268 -54.10 -36.54 -5.16
C ASN A 268 -54.35 -38.02 -4.88
N THR A 269 -55.52 -38.46 -5.31
CA THR A 269 -56.03 -39.83 -5.37
C THR A 269 -55.44 -40.60 -6.55
N ASP A 270 -55.41 -41.91 -6.39
CA ASP A 270 -55.00 -42.98 -7.31
C ASP A 270 -55.73 -42.95 -8.67
N ASP A 271 -55.09 -43.46 -9.73
CA ASP A 271 -55.52 -44.71 -10.39
C ASP A 271 -54.76 -45.05 -11.69
N GLU A 272 -54.58 -46.36 -11.87
CA GLU A 272 -54.43 -47.18 -13.09
C GLU A 272 -53.05 -47.71 -13.56
N ASP A 273 -52.96 -49.04 -13.44
CA ASP A 273 -51.99 -50.00 -13.97
C ASP A 273 -52.01 -50.10 -15.51
N SER A 274 -50.83 -50.26 -16.13
CA SER A 274 -50.68 -51.05 -17.36
C SER A 274 -49.27 -51.64 -17.47
N ASP A 275 -49.21 -52.83 -18.07
CA ASP A 275 -48.19 -53.87 -17.90
C ASP A 275 -47.12 -53.89 -19.05
N TYR A 276 -45.92 -54.45 -18.76
CA TYR A 276 -44.74 -54.79 -19.61
C TYR A 276 -43.67 -53.70 -19.97
N PRO A 277 -42.38 -54.06 -20.22
CA PRO A 277 -41.44 -54.86 -19.42
C PRO A 277 -40.05 -54.17 -19.20
N GLN A 278 -39.47 -54.38 -18.01
CA GLN A 278 -38.02 -54.42 -17.68
C GLN A 278 -37.05 -53.47 -18.42
N GLU A 279 -36.88 -52.25 -17.91
CA GLU A 279 -35.68 -51.43 -18.15
C GLU A 279 -35.01 -50.99 -16.83
N HIS A 280 -33.68 -51.01 -16.85
CA HIS A 280 -32.74 -50.56 -15.82
C HIS A 280 -33.31 -49.56 -14.79
N TYR A 281 -33.14 -49.88 -13.49
CA TYR A 281 -33.31 -48.95 -12.37
C TYR A 281 -32.46 -47.68 -12.61
N LYS A 282 -33.01 -46.70 -13.33
CA LYS A 282 -32.49 -45.33 -13.34
C LYS A 282 -32.77 -44.76 -11.97
N GLU A 283 -31.70 -44.60 -11.21
CA GLU A 283 -31.70 -44.01 -9.88
C GLU A 283 -32.56 -42.74 -9.89
N SER A 284 -33.64 -42.74 -9.10
CA SER A 284 -34.63 -41.65 -9.14
C SER A 284 -33.93 -40.33 -8.84
N TYR A 285 -34.26 -39.27 -9.59
CA TYR A 285 -33.70 -37.92 -9.38
C TYR A 285 -33.75 -37.47 -7.91
N LYS A 286 -34.76 -37.94 -7.15
CA LYS A 286 -34.90 -37.72 -5.71
C LYS A 286 -33.76 -38.35 -4.89
N ASP A 287 -33.29 -39.54 -5.25
CA ASP A 287 -32.19 -40.23 -4.58
C ASP A 287 -30.84 -39.60 -4.92
N GLN A 288 -30.64 -39.19 -6.18
CA GLN A 288 -29.43 -38.46 -6.57
C GLN A 288 -29.32 -37.14 -5.81
N ARG A 289 -30.43 -36.40 -5.65
CA ARG A 289 -30.48 -35.17 -4.85
C ARG A 289 -30.18 -35.42 -3.37
N ARG A 290 -30.71 -36.51 -2.81
CA ARG A 290 -30.46 -36.89 -1.41
C ARG A 290 -28.98 -37.22 -1.17
N ARG A 291 -28.35 -37.97 -2.08
CA ARG A 291 -26.92 -38.30 -1.99
C ARG A 291 -26.03 -37.07 -2.13
N ALA A 292 -26.34 -36.18 -3.07
CA ALA A 292 -25.61 -34.93 -3.24
C ALA A 292 -25.68 -34.07 -1.96
N HIS A 293 -26.87 -33.96 -1.35
CA HIS A 293 -27.05 -33.23 -0.10
C HIS A 293 -26.25 -33.86 1.06
N THR A 294 -26.30 -35.18 1.22
CA THR A 294 -25.53 -35.90 2.26
C THR A 294 -24.02 -35.76 2.06
N GLN A 295 -23.54 -35.83 0.82
CA GLN A 295 -22.12 -35.63 0.51
C GLN A 295 -21.67 -34.19 0.81
N ALA A 296 -22.49 -33.20 0.48
CA ALA A 296 -22.23 -31.80 0.81
C ALA A 296 -22.14 -31.58 2.33
N GLU A 297 -23.07 -32.17 3.09
CA GLU A 297 -23.06 -32.10 4.56
C GLU A 297 -21.83 -32.80 5.16
N GLN A 298 -21.44 -33.97 4.64
CA GLN A 298 -20.24 -34.67 5.08
C GLN A 298 -18.97 -33.87 4.79
N LYS A 299 -18.88 -33.25 3.59
CA LYS A 299 -17.78 -32.37 3.22
C LYS A 299 -17.68 -31.18 4.18
N ARG A 300 -18.82 -30.56 4.53
CA ARG A 300 -18.89 -29.48 5.52
C ARG A 300 -18.37 -29.92 6.89
N ARG A 301 -18.82 -31.07 7.38
CA ARG A 301 -18.38 -31.61 8.69
C ARG A 301 -16.88 -31.93 8.71
N ASN A 302 -16.36 -32.51 7.64
CA ASN A 302 -14.94 -32.79 7.51
C ASN A 302 -14.10 -31.51 7.49
N ALA A 303 -14.56 -30.47 6.78
CA ALA A 303 -13.90 -29.16 6.78
C ALA A 303 -13.88 -28.51 8.17
N ILE A 304 -15.00 -28.57 8.90
CA ILE A 304 -15.06 -28.08 10.28
C ILE A 304 -14.09 -28.85 11.17
N LYS A 305 -14.06 -30.18 11.09
CA LYS A 305 -13.15 -31.01 11.87
C LYS A 305 -11.68 -30.64 11.60
N LYS A 306 -11.32 -30.51 10.32
CA LYS A 306 -9.98 -30.07 9.91
C LYS A 306 -9.63 -28.71 10.50
N GLY A 307 -10.57 -27.75 10.49
CA GLY A 307 -10.35 -26.44 11.10
C GLY A 307 -10.01 -26.49 12.59
N TYR A 308 -10.62 -27.38 13.37
CA TYR A 308 -10.25 -27.57 14.78
C TYR A 308 -8.88 -28.23 14.95
N ASP A 309 -8.56 -29.22 14.11
CA ASP A 309 -7.25 -29.89 14.13
C ASP A 309 -6.13 -28.87 13.79
N ASP A 310 -6.37 -27.99 12.82
CA ASP A 310 -5.45 -26.90 12.42
C ASP A 310 -5.29 -25.86 13.56
N LEU A 311 -6.39 -25.44 14.21
CA LEU A 311 -6.33 -24.53 15.36
C LEU A 311 -5.52 -25.12 16.51
N GLN A 312 -5.67 -26.42 16.78
CA GLN A 312 -4.90 -27.10 17.81
C GLN A 312 -3.40 -27.16 17.47
N ALA A 313 -3.05 -27.23 16.19
CA ALA A 313 -1.67 -27.23 15.72
C ALA A 313 -1.02 -25.83 15.71
N ILE A 314 -1.77 -24.76 15.45
CA ILE A 314 -1.21 -23.41 15.32
C ILE A 314 -1.12 -22.69 16.68
N VAL A 315 -2.08 -22.93 17.57
CA VAL A 315 -2.19 -22.21 18.84
C VAL A 315 -1.27 -22.87 19.90
N PRO A 316 -0.18 -22.22 20.34
CA PRO A 316 0.80 -22.85 21.23
C PRO A 316 0.20 -23.28 22.58
N THR A 317 -0.77 -22.51 23.09
CA THR A 317 -1.47 -22.83 24.35
C THR A 317 -2.35 -24.09 24.23
N CYS A 318 -2.71 -24.51 23.02
CA CYS A 318 -3.39 -25.79 22.76
C CYS A 318 -2.42 -26.99 22.74
N GLN A 319 -1.12 -26.74 22.50
CA GLN A 319 -0.07 -27.77 22.47
C GLN A 319 0.58 -28.01 23.83
N GLN A 320 0.57 -27.01 24.71
CA GLN A 320 1.07 -27.11 26.09
C GLN A 320 0.12 -27.98 26.94
N GLN A 321 0.20 -29.29 26.78
CA GLN A 321 -0.21 -30.27 27.79
C GLN A 321 1.03 -30.72 28.55
N ASP A 322 1.01 -30.55 29.86
CA ASP A 322 1.94 -31.19 30.77
C ASP A 322 1.94 -32.71 30.53
N PHE A 323 3.13 -33.29 30.43
CA PHE A 323 3.42 -34.68 30.04
C PHE A 323 2.85 -35.77 30.98
N SER A 324 1.91 -35.47 31.88
CA SER A 324 1.51 -36.34 32.99
C SER A 324 0.07 -36.83 32.99
N ILE A 325 -0.79 -36.44 32.04
CA ILE A 325 -2.16 -36.96 31.97
C ILE A 325 -2.50 -37.39 30.55
N SER A 326 -3.05 -38.61 30.45
CA SER A 326 -3.41 -39.34 29.24
C SER A 326 -4.06 -38.49 28.15
N SER A 327 -3.79 -38.88 26.91
CA SER A 327 -4.19 -38.30 25.61
C SER A 327 -5.70 -38.04 25.43
N GLN A 328 -6.29 -37.18 26.25
CA GLN A 328 -7.65 -36.70 26.09
C GLN A 328 -7.63 -35.53 25.10
N LYS A 329 -8.26 -35.74 23.94
CA LYS A 329 -8.45 -34.70 22.93
C LYS A 329 -9.16 -33.51 23.57
N LEU A 330 -8.57 -32.33 23.44
CA LEU A 330 -9.16 -31.08 23.92
C LEU A 330 -10.57 -30.92 23.35
N SER A 331 -11.51 -30.47 24.18
CA SER A 331 -12.85 -30.20 23.70
C SER A 331 -12.83 -29.05 22.70
N LYS A 332 -13.73 -29.07 21.72
CA LYS A 332 -13.86 -27.99 20.71
C LYS A 332 -14.04 -26.62 21.35
N ALA A 333 -14.77 -26.55 22.46
CA ALA A 333 -14.98 -25.32 23.22
C ALA A 333 -13.67 -24.80 23.82
N ILE A 334 -12.83 -25.67 24.38
CA ILE A 334 -11.53 -25.28 24.95
C ILE A 334 -10.58 -24.82 23.84
N ILE A 335 -10.56 -25.49 22.69
CA ILE A 335 -9.74 -25.07 21.54
C ILE A 335 -10.12 -23.66 21.12
N LEU A 336 -11.42 -23.36 20.99
CA LEU A 336 -11.87 -22.01 20.63
C LEU A 336 -11.50 -20.98 21.68
N GLN A 337 -11.70 -21.28 22.97
CA GLN A 337 -11.36 -20.35 24.04
C GLN A 337 -9.86 -20.01 24.04
N LYS A 338 -9.00 -21.03 23.99
CA LYS A 338 -7.54 -20.85 23.90
C LYS A 338 -7.12 -20.09 22.64
N THR A 339 -7.84 -20.30 21.53
CA THR A 339 -7.61 -19.56 20.28
C THR A 339 -7.97 -18.08 20.44
N ILE A 340 -9.11 -17.77 21.06
CA ILE A 340 -9.54 -16.39 21.33
C ILE A 340 -8.51 -15.66 22.20
N ASP A 341 -8.06 -16.31 23.28
CA ASP A 341 -7.07 -15.74 24.20
C ASP A 341 -5.74 -15.50 23.47
N TYR A 342 -5.33 -16.42 22.59
CA TYR A 342 -4.12 -16.25 21.79
C TYR A 342 -4.23 -15.13 20.75
N ILE A 343 -5.41 -14.96 20.11
CA ILE A 343 -5.66 -13.83 19.21
C ILE A 343 -5.57 -12.50 19.98
N GLN A 344 -6.13 -12.43 21.18
CA GLN A 344 -6.04 -11.23 22.03
C GLN A 344 -4.58 -10.94 22.42
N PHE A 345 -3.81 -11.97 22.75
CA PHE A 345 -2.37 -11.86 23.00
C PHE A 345 -1.62 -11.31 21.77
N LEU A 346 -1.86 -11.88 20.58
CA LEU A 346 -1.24 -11.41 19.33
C LEU A 346 -1.61 -9.97 19.00
N HIS A 347 -2.85 -9.54 19.25
CA HIS A 347 -3.24 -8.14 19.09
C HIS A 347 -2.49 -7.20 20.04
N LYS A 348 -2.30 -7.61 21.30
CA LYS A 348 -1.53 -6.84 22.28
C LYS A 348 -0.06 -6.73 21.88
N GLU A 349 0.54 -7.84 21.44
CA GLU A 349 1.94 -7.88 21.01
C GLU A 349 2.15 -7.07 19.73
N LYS A 350 1.24 -7.17 18.76
CA LYS A 350 1.25 -6.35 17.55
C LYS A 350 1.19 -4.85 17.89
N LYS A 351 0.30 -4.45 18.82
CA LYS A 351 0.19 -3.05 19.25
C LYS A 351 1.50 -2.55 19.89
N LYS A 352 2.14 -3.38 20.72
CA LYS A 352 3.44 -3.06 21.33
C LYS A 352 4.52 -2.86 20.26
N GLN A 353 4.60 -3.76 19.27
CA GLN A 353 5.53 -3.63 18.15
C GLN A 353 5.25 -2.39 17.29
N GLU A 354 3.99 -2.03 17.07
CA GLU A 354 3.61 -0.80 16.35
C GLU A 354 4.05 0.47 17.11
N GLU A 355 3.94 0.47 18.45
CA GLU A 355 4.43 1.57 19.30
C GLU A 355 5.96 1.69 19.25
N GLU A 356 6.69 0.57 19.32
CA GLU A 356 8.16 0.54 19.18
C GLU A 356 8.63 0.99 17.79
N VAL A 357 7.93 0.60 16.71
CA VAL A 357 8.24 1.08 15.36
C VAL A 357 7.98 2.59 15.24
N SER A 358 6.93 3.09 15.91
CA SER A 358 6.61 4.51 15.94
C SER A 358 7.69 5.33 16.66
N THR A 359 8.22 4.85 17.79
CA THR A 359 9.31 5.52 18.50
C THR A 359 10.60 5.53 17.67
N LEU A 360 11.01 4.37 17.14
CA LEU A 360 12.21 4.27 16.28
C LEU A 360 12.13 5.17 15.04
N ARG A 361 10.94 5.32 14.44
CA ARG A 361 10.74 6.24 13.31
C ARG A 361 10.98 7.70 13.70
N LYS A 362 10.56 8.12 14.90
CA LYS A 362 10.81 9.47 15.41
C LYS A 362 12.31 9.69 15.64
N ASP A 363 13.02 8.71 16.18
CA ASP A 363 14.46 8.80 16.41
C ASP A 363 15.25 8.90 15.10
N VAL A 364 14.89 8.09 14.09
CA VAL A 364 15.48 8.16 12.75
C VAL A 364 15.23 9.52 12.10
N MET A 365 14.04 10.10 12.29
CA MET A 365 13.74 11.45 11.79
C MET A 365 14.61 12.51 12.48
N ALA A 366 14.76 12.45 13.81
CA ALA A 366 15.62 13.34 14.56
C ALA A 366 17.09 13.26 14.09
N LEU A 367 17.62 12.04 13.93
CA LEU A 367 18.97 11.81 13.42
C LEU A 367 19.17 12.32 11.99
N LYS A 368 18.17 12.18 11.12
CA LYS A 368 18.21 12.76 9.76
C LYS A 368 18.25 14.29 9.77
N ILE A 369 17.46 14.92 10.64
CA ILE A 369 17.49 16.39 10.80
C ILE A 369 18.88 16.83 11.27
N MET A 370 19.44 16.14 12.26
CA MET A 370 20.81 16.42 12.73
C MET A 370 21.84 16.26 11.61
N LYS A 371 21.77 15.18 10.84
CA LYS A 371 22.65 14.94 9.69
C LYS A 371 22.60 16.09 8.69
N VAL A 372 21.41 16.52 8.29
CA VAL A 372 21.24 17.63 7.32
C VAL A 372 21.81 18.93 7.89
N ASN A 373 21.61 19.21 9.18
CA ASN A 373 22.18 20.39 9.83
C ASN A 373 23.72 20.35 9.79
N TYR A 374 24.34 19.21 10.13
CA TYR A 374 25.79 19.05 10.02
C TYR A 374 26.30 19.19 8.58
N GLU A 375 25.61 18.61 7.59
CA GLU A 375 25.96 18.76 6.18
C GLU A 375 25.88 20.22 5.72
N GLN A 376 24.88 20.97 6.19
CA GLN A 376 24.75 22.41 5.92
C GLN A 376 25.89 23.21 6.56
N ILE A 377 26.26 22.92 7.80
CA ILE A 377 27.41 23.55 8.47
C ILE A 377 28.70 23.26 7.69
N VAL A 378 28.95 21.99 7.32
CA VAL A 378 30.13 21.61 6.53
C VAL A 378 30.16 22.33 5.18
N LYS A 379 29.02 22.42 4.50
CA LYS A 379 28.91 23.09 3.21
C LYS A 379 29.09 24.61 3.33
N ALA A 380 28.53 25.25 4.35
CA ALA A 380 28.75 26.68 4.62
C ALA A 380 30.23 26.99 4.89
N HIS A 381 30.95 26.08 5.56
CA HIS A 381 32.39 26.19 5.75
C HIS A 381 33.20 25.96 4.46
N GLN A 382 32.69 25.19 3.49
CA GLN A 382 33.33 24.96 2.19
C GLN A 382 33.08 26.11 1.19
N ASP A 383 31.87 26.67 1.19
CA ASP A 383 31.45 27.72 0.25
C ASP A 383 31.96 29.12 0.63
N ASN A 384 32.61 29.28 1.79
CA ASN A 384 33.16 30.55 2.27
C ASN A 384 34.67 30.45 2.60
N PRO A 385 35.59 30.41 1.61
CA PRO A 385 37.04 30.35 1.86
C PRO A 385 37.59 31.62 2.51
N SER A 386 36.81 32.71 2.52
CA SER A 386 37.22 34.05 2.94
C SER A 386 36.89 34.43 4.39
N GLU A 387 36.18 33.59 5.15
CA GLU A 387 36.12 33.70 6.62
C GLU A 387 37.37 33.13 7.31
N GLY A 388 38.46 32.95 6.54
CA GLY A 388 39.78 32.61 7.04
C GLY A 388 40.72 33.81 7.26
N LYS A 389 40.24 35.06 7.16
CA LYS A 389 41.12 36.25 7.32
C LYS A 389 41.48 36.59 8.77
N ASP A 390 40.75 36.07 9.75
CA ASP A 390 41.15 36.08 11.17
C ASP A 390 41.40 34.64 11.65
N GLN A 391 42.14 33.84 10.87
CA GLN A 391 42.60 32.56 11.39
C GLN A 391 43.61 32.81 12.50
N VAL A 392 43.14 32.57 13.72
CA VAL A 392 43.98 32.25 14.86
C VAL A 392 44.96 31.16 14.40
N SER A 393 46.27 31.41 14.54
CA SER A 393 47.33 30.51 14.06
C SER A 393 47.08 29.07 14.52
N ASP A 394 47.43 28.08 13.70
CA ASP A 394 47.32 26.66 14.06
C ASP A 394 48.06 26.34 15.37
N GLN A 395 49.09 27.12 15.71
CA GLN A 395 49.75 27.04 17.01
C GLN A 395 48.82 27.40 18.18
N VAL A 396 47.97 28.40 18.01
CA VAL A 396 47.02 28.80 19.05
C VAL A 396 45.88 27.79 19.14
N LYS A 397 45.42 27.24 18.00
CA LYS A 397 44.45 26.14 17.99
C LYS A 397 45.00 24.93 18.75
N PHE A 398 46.28 24.60 18.53
CA PHE A 398 46.97 23.54 19.26
C PHE A 398 47.08 23.84 20.75
N ASN A 399 47.46 25.07 21.13
CA ASN A 399 47.55 25.47 22.54
C ASN A 399 46.19 25.40 23.25
N VAL A 400 45.09 25.79 22.59
CA VAL A 400 43.73 25.65 23.15
C VAL A 400 43.35 24.18 23.31
N PHE A 401 43.60 23.34 22.30
CA PHE A 401 43.33 21.91 22.39
C PHE A 401 44.14 21.25 23.51
N GLN A 402 45.43 21.58 23.60
CA GLN A 402 46.31 21.08 24.65
C GLN A 402 45.80 21.49 26.03
N GLY A 403 45.43 22.76 26.25
CA GLY A 403 44.91 23.21 27.54
C GLY A 403 43.61 22.52 27.97
N ILE A 404 42.72 22.22 27.01
CA ILE A 404 41.49 21.45 27.28
C ILE A 404 41.85 20.01 27.67
N MET A 405 42.75 19.36 26.93
CA MET A 405 43.16 17.98 27.18
C MET A 405 43.92 17.84 28.51
N ASP A 406 44.81 18.78 28.83
CA ASP A 406 45.57 18.79 30.08
C ASP A 406 44.62 18.96 31.28
N SER A 407 43.64 19.86 31.20
CA SER A 407 42.65 20.05 32.26
C SER A 407 41.77 18.80 32.47
N LEU A 408 41.34 18.15 31.38
CA LEU A 408 40.61 16.89 31.48
C LEU A 408 41.48 15.78 32.07
N PHE A 409 42.74 15.68 31.65
CA PHE A 409 43.67 14.66 32.14
C PHE A 409 44.04 14.84 33.62
N GLU A 410 44.24 16.07 34.07
CA GLU A 410 44.42 16.38 35.50
C GLU A 410 43.20 15.97 36.32
N SER A 411 41.99 16.31 35.84
CA SER A 411 40.76 15.91 36.53
C SER A 411 40.58 14.39 36.56
N PHE A 412 40.96 13.69 35.47
CA PHE A 412 40.92 12.24 35.37
C PHE A 412 41.89 11.60 36.38
N ASN A 413 43.14 12.04 36.41
CA ASN A 413 44.15 11.51 37.35
C ASN A 413 43.82 11.79 38.82
N ALA A 414 43.15 12.91 39.12
CA ALA A 414 42.75 13.25 40.48
C ALA A 414 41.57 12.40 41.00
N SER A 415 40.71 11.93 40.10
CA SER A 415 39.43 11.29 40.46
C SER A 415 39.38 9.78 40.20
N ILE A 416 40.32 9.24 39.43
CA ILE A 416 40.31 7.83 39.04
C ILE A 416 41.50 7.10 39.66
N SER A 417 41.18 6.13 40.52
CA SER A 417 42.15 5.15 41.02
C SER A 417 42.29 3.99 40.05
N VAL A 418 43.53 3.58 39.78
CA VAL A 418 43.87 2.47 38.86
C VAL A 418 44.20 1.17 39.62
N THR A 419 43.80 1.08 40.89
CA THR A 419 44.12 -0.02 41.81
C THR A 419 43.45 -1.35 41.45
N SER A 420 42.27 -1.32 40.83
CA SER A 420 41.58 -2.51 40.32
C SER A 420 40.69 -2.18 39.12
N PHE A 421 40.42 -3.15 38.23
CA PHE A 421 39.53 -2.94 37.08
C PHE A 421 38.09 -2.58 37.50
N GLN A 422 37.64 -3.12 38.63
CA GLN A 422 36.31 -2.86 39.18
C GLN A 422 36.18 -1.42 39.70
N GLU A 423 37.19 -0.90 40.40
CA GLU A 423 37.23 0.51 40.80
C GLU A 423 37.41 1.44 39.60
N LEU A 424 38.28 1.08 38.65
CA LEU A 424 38.48 1.84 37.42
C LEU A 424 37.16 2.03 36.66
N SER A 425 36.44 0.93 36.40
CA SER A 425 35.15 0.98 35.69
C SER A 425 34.11 1.82 36.43
N ALA A 426 34.02 1.73 37.76
CA ALA A 426 33.08 2.52 38.55
C ALA A 426 33.44 4.03 38.56
N CYS A 427 34.72 4.36 38.75
CA CYS A 427 35.20 5.73 38.81
C CYS A 427 35.17 6.44 37.44
N VAL A 428 35.45 5.73 36.34
CA VAL A 428 35.43 6.29 34.99
C VAL A 428 34.03 6.77 34.60
N PHE A 429 32.98 5.99 34.89
CA PHE A 429 31.61 6.42 34.59
C PHE A 429 31.21 7.65 35.41
N SER A 430 31.54 7.66 36.71
CA SER A 430 31.28 8.81 37.58
C SER A 430 32.02 10.06 37.09
N TRP A 431 33.28 9.92 36.68
CA TRP A 431 34.07 11.02 36.16
C TRP A 431 33.50 11.57 34.84
N ILE A 432 33.12 10.71 33.89
CA ILE A 432 32.48 11.13 32.64
C ILE A 432 31.18 11.90 32.92
N GLU A 433 30.35 11.41 33.85
CA GLU A 433 29.10 12.07 34.20
C GLU A 433 29.30 13.41 34.94
N GLU A 434 30.43 13.64 35.59
CA GLU A 434 30.68 14.87 36.33
C GLU A 434 31.45 15.91 35.49
N HIS A 435 32.48 15.46 34.77
CA HIS A 435 33.46 16.33 34.11
C HIS A 435 33.25 16.47 32.60
N CYS A 436 32.57 15.52 31.95
CA CYS A 436 32.31 15.54 30.50
C CYS A 436 30.89 15.98 30.13
N LYS A 437 30.12 16.57 31.06
CA LYS A 437 28.82 17.16 30.74
C LYS A 437 28.97 18.43 29.88
N PRO A 438 27.99 18.76 29.01
CA PRO A 438 28.09 19.90 28.09
C PRO A 438 28.35 21.25 28.77
N HIS A 439 27.84 21.45 29.98
CA HIS A 439 28.06 22.68 30.74
C HIS A 439 29.47 22.73 31.33
N THR A 440 29.93 21.66 31.98
CA THR A 440 31.29 21.56 32.54
C THR A 440 32.35 21.71 31.45
N LEU A 441 32.17 21.05 30.30
CA LEU A 441 33.05 21.20 29.15
C LEU A 441 33.07 22.63 28.62
N ARG A 442 31.91 23.30 28.58
CA ARG A 442 31.83 24.70 28.18
C ARG A 442 32.63 25.59 29.13
N ASP A 443 32.54 25.36 30.44
CA ASP A 443 33.27 26.15 31.44
C ASP A 443 34.78 25.93 31.33
N ILE A 444 35.22 24.68 31.12
CA ILE A 444 36.64 24.34 30.87
C ILE A 444 37.14 25.05 29.60
N VAL A 445 36.40 24.94 28.50
CA VAL A 445 36.77 25.58 27.22
C VAL A 445 36.84 27.10 27.37
N MET A 446 35.87 27.71 28.05
CA MET A 446 35.87 29.15 28.30
C MET A 446 37.04 29.58 29.19
N GLY A 447 37.40 28.79 30.21
CA GLY A 447 38.57 29.03 31.06
C GLY A 447 39.88 28.99 30.28
N VAL A 448 40.08 27.95 29.46
CA VAL A 448 41.28 27.80 28.61
C VAL A 448 41.35 28.94 27.58
N LEU A 449 40.23 29.32 26.97
CA LEU A 449 40.19 30.46 26.04
C LEU A 449 40.57 31.78 26.71
N HIS A 450 40.16 32.01 27.96
CA HIS A 450 40.59 33.19 28.72
C HIS A 450 42.09 33.17 29.02
N GLN A 451 42.64 32.02 29.40
CA GLN A 451 44.06 31.85 29.70
C GLN A 451 44.93 32.05 28.47
N VAL A 452 44.53 31.49 27.32
CA VAL A 452 45.23 31.68 26.03
C VAL A 452 45.11 33.13 25.56
N LYS A 453 43.96 33.78 25.77
CA LYS A 453 43.79 35.21 25.48
C LYS A 453 44.72 36.09 26.32
N SER A 454 44.94 35.77 27.60
CA SER A 454 45.89 36.50 28.48
C SER A 454 47.37 36.24 28.18
N GLN A 455 47.69 35.25 27.34
CA GLN A 455 49.07 34.98 26.90
C GLN A 455 49.40 35.65 25.56
N LEU A 456 48.37 36.07 24.81
CA LEU A 456 48.48 36.69 23.49
C LEU A 456 48.45 38.23 23.53
N TYR A 457 48.09 38.82 24.68
CA TYR A 457 48.05 40.25 24.99
C TYR A 457 48.63 40.47 26.37
#